data_AF-A0A956G857-F1
#
_entry.id   AF-A0A956G857-F1
#
_cell.length_a   1.000
_cell.length_b   1.000
_cell.length_c   1.000
_cell.angle_alpha   90.00
_cell.angle_beta   90.00
_cell.angle_gamma   90.00
#
_symmetry.space_group_name_H-M   'P 1'
#
loop_
_entity.id
_entity.type
_entity.pdbx_description
1 polymer ?
#
loop_
_entity_poly.entity_id
_entity_poly.type
_entity_poly.pdbx_seq_one_letter_code
_entity_poly.pdbx_strand_id
1 'polypeptide(L)' 'DIHVAAFEMVEDEHGKPFVYDVNTNTNYNQGAEKAARVTSAYDRLADYLMHERDRLEAAAL' A
#
# COMPACT_ATOMS: atom_id res chain seq x y z
N ASP A 1 8.26 -12.73 3.39
CA ASP A 1 6.94 -12.10 3.62
C ASP A 1 6.87 -10.83 2.78
N ILE A 2 5.68 -10.43 2.33
CA ILE A 2 5.44 -9.21 1.55
C ILE A 2 4.40 -8.40 2.33
N HIS A 3 4.85 -7.38 3.05
CA HIS A 3 3.98 -6.59 3.93
C HIS A 3 3.34 -5.38 3.24
N VAL A 4 3.94 -4.91 2.15
CA VAL A 4 3.50 -3.74 1.38
C VAL A 4 3.58 -4.08 -0.10
N ALA A 5 2.46 -3.91 -0.79
CA ALA A 5 2.35 -4.08 -2.24
C ALA A 5 1.16 -3.26 -2.78
N ALA A 6 1.15 -3.04 -4.08
CA ALA A 6 0.01 -2.54 -4.82
C ALA A 6 -0.40 -3.55 -5.90
N PHE A 7 -1.67 -3.51 -6.31
CA PHE A 7 -2.16 -4.28 -7.43
C PHE A 7 -2.55 -3.34 -8.58
N GLU A 8 -2.22 -3.76 -9.79
CA GLU A 8 -2.71 -3.10 -11.00
C GLU A 8 -3.93 -3.85 -11.50
N MET A 9 -5.02 -3.12 -11.76
CA MET A 9 -6.27 -3.70 -12.19
C MET A 9 -6.93 -2.90 -13.31
N VAL A 10 -7.74 -3.60 -14.10
CA VAL A 10 -8.71 -3.02 -15.03
C VAL A 10 -10.11 -3.51 -14.66
N GLU A 11 -11.12 -2.86 -15.21
CA GLU A 11 -12.53 -3.23 -15.06
C GLU A 11 -13.13 -3.47 -16.44
N ASP A 12 -13.93 -4.52 -16.62
CA ASP A 12 -14.67 -4.73 -17.87
C ASP A 12 -15.93 -3.87 -17.98
N GLU A 13 -16.65 -3.99 -19.09
CA GLU A 13 -17.87 -3.21 -19.35
C GLU A 13 -19.04 -3.48 -18.38
N HIS A 14 -18.95 -4.56 -17.60
CA HIS A 14 -19.95 -4.94 -16.60
C HIS A 14 -19.50 -4.64 -15.17
N GLY A 15 -18.37 -3.94 -15.00
CA GLY A 15 -17.86 -3.59 -13.68
C GLY A 15 -17.03 -4.69 -13.02
N LYS A 16 -16.64 -5.74 -13.75
CA LYS A 16 -15.86 -6.84 -13.16
C LYS A 16 -14.38 -6.46 -13.11
N PRO A 17 -13.74 -6.51 -11.93
CA PRO A 17 -12.32 -6.21 -11.80
C PRO A 17 -11.45 -7.39 -12.25
N PHE A 18 -10.36 -7.08 -12.92
CA PHE A 18 -9.29 -8.00 -13.29
C PHE A 18 -7.95 -7.44 -12.82
N VAL A 19 -7.34 -8.12 -11.84
CA VAL A 19 -5.99 -7.82 -11.37
C VAL A 19 -5.00 -8.56 -12.26
N TYR A 20 -4.01 -7.86 -12.80
CA TYR A 20 -3.03 -8.45 -13.72
C TYR A 20 -1.58 -8.33 -13.25
N ASP A 21 -1.31 -7.48 -12.25
CA ASP A 21 0.03 -7.35 -11.68
C ASP A 21 -0.01 -7.03 -10.18
N VAL A 22 1.08 -7.40 -9.49
CA VAL A 22 1.32 -7.08 -8.08
C VAL A 22 2.73 -6.49 -7.95
N ASN A 23 2.80 -5.21 -7.60
CA ASN A 23 4.04 -4.46 -7.46
C ASN A 23 4.45 -4.31 -6.00
N THR A 24 5.63 -4.83 -5.64
CA THR A 24 6.23 -4.66 -4.30
C THR A 24 7.06 -3.37 -4.16
N ASN A 25 7.28 -2.65 -5.27
CA ASN A 25 7.91 -1.34 -5.30
C ASN A 25 7.08 -0.44 -6.24
N THR A 26 6.13 0.30 -5.68
CA THR A 26 5.15 1.07 -6.44
C THR A 26 5.38 2.57 -6.30
N ASN A 27 5.04 3.31 -7.36
CA ASN A 27 5.01 4.77 -7.30
C ASN A 27 3.67 5.23 -6.70
N TYR A 28 3.73 6.09 -5.70
CA TYR A 28 2.53 6.65 -5.09
C TYR A 28 1.93 7.78 -5.93
N ASN A 29 0.60 7.84 -6.01
CA ASN A 29 -0.14 8.84 -6.78
C ASN A 29 -0.92 9.79 -5.86
N GLN A 30 -0.27 10.90 -5.49
CA GLN A 30 -0.86 11.92 -4.60
C GLN A 30 -2.18 12.50 -5.16
N GLY A 31 -2.32 12.61 -6.49
CA GLY A 31 -3.55 13.09 -7.12
C GLY A 31 -4.73 12.15 -6.87
N ALA A 32 -4.50 10.85 -7.04
CA ALA A 32 -5.51 9.82 -6.77
C ALA A 32 -5.87 9.76 -5.28
N GLU A 33 -4.87 9.81 -4.39
CA GLU A 33 -5.08 9.84 -2.94
C GLU A 33 -5.95 11.03 -2.50
N LYS A 34 -5.66 12.22 -3.03
CA LYS A 34 -6.45 13.43 -2.77
C LYS A 34 -7.87 13.32 -3.31
N ALA A 35 -8.04 12.79 -4.52
CA ALA A 35 -9.36 12.58 -5.13
C ALA A 35 -10.20 11.58 -4.32
N ALA A 36 -9.58 10.51 -3.84
CA ALA A 36 -10.20 9.51 -2.98
C ALA A 36 -10.42 9.98 -1.53
N ARG A 37 -9.82 11.13 -1.14
CA ARG A 37 -9.88 11.70 0.21
C ARG A 37 -9.39 10.73 1.29
N VAL A 38 -8.31 10.00 0.99
CA VAL A 38 -7.68 9.05 1.91
C VAL A 38 -6.41 9.63 2.52
N THR A 39 -5.97 9.04 3.65
CA THR A 39 -4.61 9.27 4.18
C THR A 39 -3.59 8.88 3.12
N SER A 40 -2.50 9.64 2.98
CA SER A 40 -1.46 9.28 2.04
C SER A 40 -0.87 7.92 2.40
N ALA A 41 -0.60 7.10 1.40
CA ALA A 41 0.00 5.81 1.64
C ALA A 41 1.44 5.93 2.16
N TYR A 42 2.12 7.07 1.95
CA TYR A 42 3.39 7.37 2.61
C TYR A 42 3.26 7.45 4.14
N ASP A 43 2.21 8.12 4.64
CA ASP A 43 1.98 8.23 6.09
C ASP A 43 1.68 6.85 6.68
N ARG A 44 0.85 6.05 5.99
CA ARG A 44 0.55 4.67 6.39
C ARG A 44 1.79 3.78 6.40
N LEU A 45 2.67 3.94 5.42
CA LEU A 45 3.94 3.22 5.38
C LEU A 45 4.85 3.63 6.53
N ALA A 46 4.95 4.93 6.83
CA ALA A 46 5.74 5.42 7.96
C ALA A 46 5.22 4.84 9.29
N ASP A 47 3.90 4.88 9.52
CA ASP A 47 3.27 4.27 10.68
C ASP A 47 3.62 2.79 10.79
N TYR A 48 3.48 2.04 9.69
CA TYR A 48 3.80 0.63 9.65
C TYR A 48 5.27 0.35 10.02
N LEU A 49 6.22 1.08 9.44
CA LEU A 49 7.65 0.92 9.70
C LEU A 49 8.02 1.27 11.14
N MET A 50 7.38 2.27 11.75
CA MET A 50 7.58 2.60 13.16
C MET A 50 7.14 1.46 14.08
N HIS A 51 5.97 0.86 13.82
CA HIS A 51 5.50 -0.30 14.60
C HIS A 51 6.42 -1.51 14.41
N GLU A 52 6.89 -1.75 13.19
CA GLU A 52 7.79 -2.86 12.91
C GLU A 52 9.14 -2.67 13.61
N ARG A 53 9.69 -1.45 13.64
CA ARG A 53 10.87 -1.12 14.44
C ARG A 53 10.65 -1.46 15.91
N ASP A 54 9.58 -0.94 16.51
CA ASP A 54 9.32 -1.11 17.95
C ASP A 54 9.14 -2.60 18.31
N ARG A 55 8.51 -3.37 17.42
CA ARG A 55 8.37 -4.83 17.55
C ARG A 55 9.73 -5.53 17.55
N LEU A 56 10.62 -5.16 16.63
CA LEU A 56 11.96 -5.76 16.52
C LEU A 56 12.84 -5.38 17.70
N GLU A 57 12.76 -4.14 18.18
CA GLU A 57 13.46 -3.69 19.39
C GLU A 57 13.00 -4.45 20.63
N ALA A 58 11.68 -4.63 20.80
CA ALA A 58 11.12 -5.40 21.90
C ALA A 58 11.50 -6.89 21.85
N ALA A 59 11.63 -7.47 20.66
CA ALA A 59 12.04 -8.86 20.48
C ALA A 59 13.54 -9.10 20.66
N ALA A 60 14.35 -8.04 20.66
CA ALA A 60 15.80 -8.10 20.86
C ALA A 60 16.22 -7.98 22.35
N LEU A 61 15.26 -7.71 23.25
CA LEU A 61 15.39 -7.65 24.71
C LEU A 61 15.03 -9.00 25.35
#